data_AF-A0A535H190-F1
#
_entry.id   AF-A0A535H190-F1
#
_cell.length_a   1.000
_cell.length_b   1.000
_cell.length_c   1.000
_cell.angle_alpha   90.00
_cell.angle_beta   90.00
_cell.angle_gamma   90.00
#
_symmetry.space_group_name_H-M   'P 1'
#
loop_
_entity.id
_entity.type
_entity.pdbx_description
1 polymer ?
#
loop_
_entity_poly.entity_id
_entity_poly.type
_entity_poly.pdbx_seq_one_letter_code
_entity_poly.pdbx_strand_id
1 'polypeptide(L)'
;MTDSPRLPALARFRHAYYPRPPALVGFERAARGLAQIAPNLGGVMSEALVELFGHKTWATLALIEFCQGIGDEVLDATTPGTYGSIRDTLRHLVQSEEGYFRRVTDRRLSEPLPDGPVALSELAARIRRLGPEWEKAARDESLARRDVTTDDGWRLKAALVMAQAVHHADDHRTHVMSVLGAHAIEGPDIDVWCYADATGRVDHVAVAE
;
A
#
# COMPACT_ATOMS: atom_id res chain seq x y z
N MET A 1 -6.23 51.86 3.27
CA MET A 1 -5.86 51.20 4.54
C MET A 1 -6.96 50.21 4.86
N THR A 2 -6.85 48.99 4.33
CA THR A 2 -7.76 47.86 4.59
C THR A 2 -6.92 46.59 4.50
N ASP A 3 -6.76 45.96 5.65
CA ASP A 3 -6.01 44.73 5.91
C ASP A 3 -6.59 43.54 5.16
N SER A 4 -5.73 42.79 4.46
CA SER A 4 -6.02 41.43 4.01
C SER A 4 -5.37 40.45 4.99
N PRO A 5 -6.11 39.54 5.62
CA PRO A 5 -5.50 38.55 6.50
C PRO A 5 -4.71 37.53 5.68
N ARG A 6 -3.41 37.43 5.98
CA ARG A 6 -2.51 36.38 5.48
C ARG A 6 -2.99 35.02 5.97
N LEU A 7 -3.23 34.07 5.06
CA LEU A 7 -3.47 32.66 5.38
C LEU A 7 -2.18 32.02 5.94
N PRO A 8 -2.23 31.32 7.08
CA PRO A 8 -1.05 30.68 7.66
C PRO A 8 -0.70 29.36 6.97
N ALA A 9 0.59 29.03 7.06
CA ALA A 9 1.26 27.90 6.44
C ALA A 9 0.63 26.53 6.74
N LEU A 10 0.63 25.70 5.70
CA LEU A 10 0.46 24.24 5.62
C LEU A 10 0.34 23.52 6.97
N ALA A 11 -0.86 23.01 7.22
CA ALA A 11 -1.17 22.11 8.30
C ALA A 11 -0.27 20.87 8.24
N ARG A 12 0.60 20.73 9.24
CA ARG A 12 1.17 19.44 9.63
C ARG A 12 0.00 18.51 9.93
N PHE A 13 -0.23 17.50 9.09
CA PHE A 13 -1.13 16.39 9.41
C PHE A 13 -0.54 15.62 10.60
N ARG A 14 -0.78 16.13 11.82
CA ARG A 14 -0.89 15.30 13.00
C ARG A 14 -2.05 14.35 12.71
N HIS A 15 -1.77 13.05 12.71
CA HIS A 15 -2.79 12.01 12.76
C HIS A 15 -3.83 12.45 13.80
N ALA A 16 -5.00 12.85 13.32
CA ALA A 16 -6.08 13.26 14.19
C ALA A 16 -6.34 12.09 15.12
N TYR A 17 -6.31 12.41 16.42
CA TYR A 17 -6.69 11.55 17.52
C TYR A 17 -8.09 11.01 17.22
N TYR A 18 -8.19 9.81 16.63
CA TYR A 18 -9.47 9.11 16.64
C TYR A 18 -9.72 8.76 18.11
N PRO A 19 -10.78 9.29 18.75
CA PRO A 19 -11.21 8.71 20.01
C PRO A 19 -11.48 7.23 19.75
N ARG A 20 -11.14 6.35 20.72
CA ARG A 20 -11.61 4.97 20.72
C ARG A 20 -13.09 4.99 20.30
N PRO A 21 -13.50 4.26 19.25
CA PRO A 21 -14.92 4.14 18.97
C PRO A 21 -15.60 3.64 20.24
N PRO A 22 -16.75 4.22 20.66
CA PRO A 22 -17.57 3.60 21.69
C PRO A 22 -17.79 2.15 21.29
N ALA A 23 -17.59 1.23 22.23
CA ALA A 23 -17.61 -0.22 21.98
C ALA A 23 -18.74 -0.55 21.00
N LEU A 24 -18.36 -0.92 19.77
CA LEU A 24 -19.32 -1.36 18.76
C LEU A 24 -19.85 -2.70 19.23
N VAL A 25 -20.94 -2.66 20.00
CA VAL A 25 -21.79 -3.81 20.29
C VAL A 25 -22.24 -4.36 18.94
N GLY A 26 -21.66 -5.47 18.49
CA GLY A 26 -22.08 -6.12 17.25
C GLY A 26 -21.07 -6.99 16.50
N PHE A 27 -19.75 -6.90 16.78
CA PHE A 27 -18.74 -7.69 16.05
C PHE A 27 -18.18 -8.92 16.78
N GLU A 28 -18.76 -9.32 17.92
CA GLU A 28 -18.24 -10.45 18.71
C GLU A 28 -18.69 -11.85 18.23
N ARG A 29 -19.48 -11.93 17.15
CA ARG A 29 -20.03 -13.21 16.64
C ARG A 29 -19.29 -13.80 15.43
N ALA A 30 -18.46 -13.02 14.73
CA ALA A 30 -17.70 -13.52 13.56
C ALA A 30 -16.29 -14.05 13.91
N ALA A 31 -15.69 -13.56 15.01
CA ALA A 31 -14.28 -13.84 15.33
C ALA A 31 -14.01 -15.20 16.00
N ARG A 32 -15.04 -15.98 16.36
CA ARG A 32 -14.87 -17.25 17.12
C ARG A 32 -14.97 -18.53 16.28
N GLY A 33 -15.12 -18.43 14.96
CA GLY A 33 -15.42 -19.59 14.10
C GLY A 33 -14.25 -20.24 13.35
N LEU A 34 -13.02 -19.72 13.41
CA LEU A 34 -11.93 -20.17 12.51
C LEU A 34 -10.72 -20.79 13.22
N ALA A 35 -10.81 -21.09 14.52
CA ALA A 35 -9.66 -21.54 15.29
C ALA A 35 -9.35 -23.06 15.21
N GLN A 36 -9.89 -23.81 14.24
CA GLN A 36 -9.61 -25.24 14.17
C GLN A 36 -9.53 -25.75 12.73
N ILE A 37 -8.54 -26.64 12.49
CA ILE A 37 -8.14 -27.34 11.24
C ILE A 37 -7.02 -26.56 10.50
N ALA A 38 -5.79 -27.02 10.25
CA ALA A 38 -5.11 -28.33 10.28
C ALA A 38 -3.58 -28.14 10.44
N PRO A 39 -2.81 -29.18 10.85
CA PRO A 39 -1.36 -29.15 10.80
C PRO A 39 -0.87 -29.28 9.34
N ASN A 40 0.25 -28.59 9.02
CA ASN A 40 0.89 -28.48 7.68
C ASN A 40 0.31 -27.50 6.64
N LEU A 41 -0.28 -26.37 7.07
CA LEU A 41 -0.58 -25.22 6.18
C LEU A 41 0.57 -24.20 6.03
N GLY A 42 1.68 -24.33 6.77
CA GLY A 42 2.76 -23.33 6.79
C GLY A 42 3.38 -23.04 5.42
N GLY A 43 3.63 -24.10 4.62
CA GLY A 43 4.25 -23.97 3.30
C GLY A 43 3.38 -23.27 2.26
N VAL A 44 2.11 -23.66 2.13
CA VAL A 44 1.17 -23.12 1.11
C VAL A 44 0.72 -21.69 1.46
N MET A 45 0.58 -21.38 2.76
CA MET A 45 0.20 -20.03 3.20
C MET A 45 1.30 -18.98 2.93
N SER A 46 2.58 -19.39 2.91
CA SER A 46 3.68 -18.50 2.56
C SER A 46 3.71 -18.16 1.07
N GLU A 47 3.37 -19.10 0.19
CA GLU A 47 3.37 -18.89 -1.27
C GLU A 47 2.34 -17.83 -1.71
N ALA A 48 1.10 -17.90 -1.19
CA ALA A 48 0.10 -16.89 -1.48
C ALA A 48 0.53 -15.49 -0.99
N LEU A 49 1.17 -15.41 0.17
CA LEU A 49 1.68 -14.14 0.69
C LEU A 49 2.81 -13.57 -0.18
N VAL A 50 3.69 -14.44 -0.69
CA VAL A 50 4.72 -14.05 -1.66
C VAL A 50 4.09 -13.47 -2.92
N GLU A 51 3.05 -14.09 -3.48
CA GLU A 51 2.38 -13.57 -4.67
C GLU A 51 1.66 -12.24 -4.40
N LEU A 52 1.05 -12.07 -3.23
CA LEU A 52 0.46 -10.79 -2.82
C LEU A 52 1.51 -9.67 -2.76
N PHE A 53 2.69 -9.92 -2.19
CA PHE A 53 3.77 -8.92 -2.15
C PHE A 53 4.43 -8.68 -3.51
N GLY A 54 4.52 -9.72 -4.35
CA GLY A 54 4.98 -9.64 -5.72
C GLY A 54 4.06 -8.74 -6.56
N HIS A 55 2.76 -9.04 -6.56
CA HIS A 55 1.73 -8.22 -7.21
C HIS A 55 1.74 -6.79 -6.69
N LYS A 56 1.72 -6.60 -5.36
CA LYS A 56 1.74 -5.27 -4.72
C LYS A 56 2.90 -4.44 -5.27
N THR A 57 4.10 -5.00 -5.28
CA THR A 57 5.31 -4.34 -5.80
C THR A 57 5.19 -4.02 -7.28
N TRP A 58 4.86 -5.02 -8.11
CA TRP A 58 4.78 -4.87 -9.56
C TRP A 58 3.76 -3.80 -9.96
N ALA A 59 2.57 -3.85 -9.38
CA ALA A 59 1.50 -2.95 -9.73
C ALA A 59 1.73 -1.52 -9.22
N THR A 60 2.34 -1.34 -8.04
CA THR A 60 2.76 -0.02 -7.59
C THR A 60 3.81 0.57 -8.53
N LEU A 61 4.77 -0.22 -9.01
CA LEU A 61 5.77 0.25 -9.99
C LEU A 61 5.11 0.61 -11.32
N ALA A 62 4.27 -0.27 -11.87
CA ALA A 62 3.58 -0.04 -13.12
C ALA A 62 2.76 1.25 -13.08
N LEU A 63 2.06 1.51 -11.98
CA LEU A 63 1.28 2.74 -11.80
C LEU A 63 2.16 3.98 -11.68
N ILE A 64 3.24 3.93 -10.91
CA ILE A 64 4.18 5.07 -10.79
C ILE A 64 4.83 5.37 -12.14
N GLU A 65 5.25 4.34 -12.88
CA GLU A 65 5.87 4.46 -14.20
C GLU A 65 4.88 5.02 -15.22
N PHE A 66 3.62 4.56 -15.22
CA PHE A 66 2.55 5.16 -16.01
C PHE A 66 2.38 6.66 -15.70
N CYS A 67 2.30 7.02 -14.41
CA CYS A 67 2.15 8.41 -13.98
C CYS A 67 3.34 9.31 -14.34
N GLN A 68 4.53 8.77 -14.63
CA GLN A 68 5.67 9.59 -15.12
C GLN A 68 5.41 10.19 -16.51
N GLY A 69 4.52 9.61 -17.30
CA GLY A 69 4.10 10.14 -18.61
C GLY A 69 2.93 11.12 -18.55
N ILE A 70 2.37 11.36 -17.36
CA ILE A 70 1.19 12.20 -17.17
C ILE A 70 1.60 13.65 -16.90
N GLY A 71 0.87 14.61 -17.46
CA GLY A 71 1.13 16.04 -17.28
C GLY A 71 0.86 16.52 -15.85
N ASP A 72 1.58 17.56 -15.44
CA ASP A 72 1.54 18.10 -14.07
C ASP A 72 0.12 18.48 -13.61
N GLU A 73 -0.71 19.04 -14.51
CA GLU A 73 -2.10 19.39 -14.21
C GLU A 73 -2.90 18.20 -13.67
N VAL A 74 -2.77 17.03 -14.29
CA VAL A 74 -3.47 15.81 -13.86
C VAL A 74 -2.78 15.20 -12.64
N LEU A 75 -1.46 15.24 -12.57
CA LEU A 75 -0.71 14.74 -11.40
C LEU A 75 -1.06 15.49 -10.11
N ASP A 76 -1.40 16.76 -10.23
CA ASP A 76 -1.79 17.63 -9.12
C ASP A 76 -3.33 17.67 -8.91
N ALA A 77 -4.11 17.00 -9.77
CA ALA A 77 -5.56 16.91 -9.66
C ALA A 77 -6.01 15.94 -8.56
N THR A 78 -7.24 16.14 -8.06
CA THR A 78 -7.86 15.33 -7.01
C THR A 78 -9.32 15.02 -7.34
N THR A 79 -9.88 13.98 -6.72
CA THR A 79 -11.30 13.61 -6.83
C THR A 79 -11.88 13.42 -5.41
N PRO A 80 -13.11 13.89 -5.13
CA PRO A 80 -13.74 13.67 -3.82
C PRO A 80 -13.73 12.19 -3.42
N GLY A 81 -13.38 11.93 -2.16
CA GLY A 81 -13.27 10.56 -1.64
C GLY A 81 -11.90 9.89 -1.86
N THR A 82 -10.99 10.53 -2.59
CA THR A 82 -9.59 10.07 -2.70
C THR A 82 -8.70 10.73 -1.63
N TYR A 83 -7.49 10.21 -1.46
CA TYR A 83 -6.55 10.67 -0.42
C TYR A 83 -6.08 12.12 -0.63
N GLY A 84 -5.90 12.54 -1.89
CA GLY A 84 -5.34 13.84 -2.25
C GLY A 84 -5.07 13.89 -3.74
N SER A 85 -4.01 14.61 -4.14
CA SER A 85 -3.55 14.56 -5.53
C SER A 85 -2.96 13.19 -5.88
N ILE A 86 -2.72 12.91 -7.17
CA ILE A 86 -1.97 11.71 -7.59
C ILE A 86 -0.57 11.71 -6.95
N ARG A 87 0.13 12.85 -6.96
CA ARG A 87 1.46 12.96 -6.33
C ARG A 87 1.43 12.69 -4.84
N ASP A 88 0.47 13.28 -4.13
CA ASP A 88 0.34 13.09 -2.68
C ASP A 88 0.00 11.65 -2.35
N THR A 89 -0.88 11.03 -3.13
CA THR A 89 -1.30 9.63 -2.92
C THR A 89 -0.14 8.67 -3.18
N LEU A 90 0.61 8.84 -4.27
CA LEU A 90 1.78 8.00 -4.56
C LEU A 90 2.89 8.20 -3.52
N ARG A 91 3.15 9.44 -3.10
CA ARG A 91 4.11 9.73 -2.02
C ARG A 91 3.69 9.04 -0.73
N HIS A 92 2.44 9.19 -0.32
CA HIS A 92 1.89 8.57 0.89
C HIS A 92 1.98 7.04 0.81
N LEU A 93 1.61 6.44 -0.32
CA LEU A 93 1.69 5.00 -0.53
C LEU A 93 3.12 4.49 -0.29
N VAL A 94 4.14 5.11 -0.91
CA VAL A 94 5.54 4.69 -0.73
C VAL A 94 6.03 4.91 0.70
N GLN A 95 5.69 6.04 1.33
CA GLN A 95 6.08 6.32 2.72
C GLN A 95 5.43 5.33 3.70
N SER A 96 4.16 4.99 3.50
CA SER A 96 3.45 3.99 4.28
C SER A 96 4.07 2.61 4.11
N GLU A 97 4.44 2.23 2.89
CA GLU A 97 5.12 0.95 2.64
C GLU A 97 6.47 0.85 3.38
N GLU A 98 7.31 1.89 3.30
CA GLU A 98 8.56 1.96 4.08
C GLU A 98 8.28 1.89 5.59
N GLY A 99 7.21 2.54 6.05
CA GLY A 99 6.78 2.55 7.44
C GLY A 99 6.31 1.17 7.93
N TYR A 100 5.54 0.44 7.12
CA TYR A 100 5.10 -0.92 7.46
C TYR A 100 6.29 -1.88 7.44
N PHE A 101 7.17 -1.77 6.44
CA PHE A 101 8.37 -2.59 6.36
C PHE A 101 9.26 -2.41 7.59
N ARG A 102 9.48 -1.16 8.01
CA ARG A 102 10.22 -0.85 9.24
C ARG A 102 9.57 -1.46 10.47
N ARG A 103 8.23 -1.43 10.59
CA ARG A 103 7.52 -2.00 11.74
C ARG A 103 7.63 -3.53 11.81
N VAL A 104 7.68 -4.18 10.66
CA VAL A 104 7.84 -5.64 10.57
C VAL A 104 9.28 -6.05 10.87
N THR A 105 10.25 -5.33 10.34
CA THR A 105 11.65 -5.79 10.28
C THR A 105 12.64 -5.03 11.19
N ASP A 106 12.22 -3.93 11.80
CA ASP A 106 13.06 -2.87 12.41
C ASP A 106 14.11 -2.24 11.47
N ARG A 107 14.07 -2.56 10.17
CA ARG A 107 15.05 -2.08 9.20
C ARG A 107 14.52 -0.88 8.45
N ARG A 108 15.43 0.04 8.12
CA ARG A 108 15.20 1.17 7.23
C ARG A 108 16.06 1.01 5.98
N LEU A 109 15.44 1.08 4.80
CA LEU A 109 16.14 0.91 3.51
C LEU A 109 16.45 2.23 2.79
N SER A 110 15.77 3.31 3.16
CA SER A 110 15.97 4.65 2.61
C SER A 110 15.86 5.70 3.70
N GLU A 111 16.59 6.80 3.55
CA GLU A 111 16.38 8.00 4.36
C GLU A 111 14.96 8.58 4.17
N PRO A 112 14.44 9.35 5.15
CA PRO A 112 13.15 10.02 4.99
C PRO A 112 13.11 10.84 3.69
N LEU A 113 11.98 10.82 3.00
CA LEU A 113 11.76 11.77 1.90
C LEU A 113 11.83 13.21 2.45
N PRO A 114 12.42 14.15 1.70
CA PRO A 114 12.46 15.55 2.09
C PRO A 114 11.06 16.15 2.10
N ASP A 115 10.89 17.25 2.82
CA ASP A 115 9.70 18.09 2.69
C ASP A 115 9.63 18.68 1.27
N GLY A 116 8.42 18.81 0.73
CA GLY A 116 8.19 19.36 -0.62
C GLY A 116 8.15 18.31 -1.75
N PRO A 117 8.23 18.77 -3.02
CA PRO A 117 8.07 17.90 -4.18
C PRO A 117 9.12 16.80 -4.27
N VAL A 118 8.68 15.59 -4.64
CA VAL A 118 9.54 14.43 -4.87
C VAL A 118 9.25 13.88 -6.26
N ALA A 119 10.31 13.57 -7.01
CA ALA A 119 10.18 12.98 -8.33
C ALA A 119 9.55 11.58 -8.25
N LEU A 120 8.62 11.28 -9.16
CA LEU A 120 8.01 9.93 -9.23
C LEU A 120 9.04 8.83 -9.49
N SER A 121 10.16 9.15 -10.15
CA SER A 121 11.28 8.22 -10.35
C SER A 121 11.97 7.82 -9.05
N GLU A 122 12.07 8.72 -8.06
CA GLU A 122 12.58 8.39 -6.72
C GLU A 122 11.60 7.50 -5.96
N LEU A 123 10.29 7.75 -6.09
CA LEU A 123 9.26 6.88 -5.53
C LEU A 123 9.34 5.46 -6.11
N ALA A 124 9.49 5.33 -7.43
CA ALA A 124 9.70 4.05 -8.09
C ALA A 124 10.98 3.36 -7.60
N ALA A 125 12.08 4.10 -7.45
CA ALA A 125 13.34 3.55 -6.96
C ALA A 125 13.23 2.98 -5.54
N ARG A 126 12.44 3.60 -4.65
CA ARG A 126 12.14 3.08 -3.31
C ARG A 126 11.38 1.77 -3.35
N ILE A 127 10.34 1.67 -4.18
CA ILE A 127 9.56 0.44 -4.32
C ILE A 127 10.41 -0.69 -4.90
N ARG A 128 11.29 -0.42 -5.87
CA ARG A 128 12.25 -1.42 -6.37
C ARG A 128 13.19 -1.94 -5.29
N ARG A 129 13.58 -1.11 -4.32
CA ARG A 129 14.39 -1.54 -3.16
C ARG A 129 13.58 -2.38 -2.17
N LEU A 130 12.31 -2.02 -1.94
CA LEU A 130 11.42 -2.70 -0.99
C LEU A 130 10.95 -4.06 -1.47
N GLY A 131 10.62 -4.20 -2.76
CA GLY A 131 9.99 -5.39 -3.32
C GLY A 131 10.67 -6.71 -2.94
N PRO A 132 11.96 -6.91 -3.28
CA PRO A 132 12.68 -8.13 -2.93
C PRO A 132 12.77 -8.37 -1.41
N GLU A 133 12.77 -7.33 -0.59
CA GLU A 133 12.83 -7.45 0.86
C GLU A 133 11.48 -7.85 1.47
N TRP A 134 10.37 -7.35 0.91
CA TRP A 134 9.03 -7.81 1.25
C TRP A 134 8.81 -9.27 0.89
N GLU A 135 9.31 -9.68 -0.27
CA GLU A 135 9.30 -11.06 -0.71
C GLU A 135 10.09 -11.99 0.23
N LYS A 136 11.28 -11.58 0.69
CA LYS A 136 12.03 -12.32 1.73
C LYS A 136 11.24 -12.39 3.03
N ALA A 137 10.64 -11.27 3.45
CA ALA A 137 9.82 -11.21 4.67
C ALA A 137 8.59 -12.13 4.59
N ALA A 138 7.94 -12.23 3.42
CA ALA A 138 6.79 -13.11 3.18
C ALA A 138 7.13 -14.60 3.31
N ARG A 139 8.39 -14.98 3.09
CA ARG A 139 8.91 -16.35 3.23
C ARG A 139 9.36 -16.68 4.66
N ASP A 140 9.49 -15.68 5.53
CA ASP A 140 9.96 -15.86 6.90
C ASP A 140 8.77 -15.99 7.88
N GLU A 141 8.38 -17.24 8.17
CA GLU A 141 7.30 -17.51 9.12
C GLU A 141 7.61 -17.03 10.56
N SER A 142 8.88 -16.95 10.94
CA SER A 142 9.28 -16.48 12.27
C SER A 142 9.04 -14.98 12.40
N LEU A 143 9.35 -14.24 11.33
CA LEU A 143 9.08 -12.81 11.22
C LEU A 143 7.58 -12.54 11.30
N ALA A 144 6.76 -13.28 10.56
CA ALA A 144 5.30 -13.13 10.60
C ALA A 144 4.70 -13.33 12.01
N ARG A 145 5.29 -14.21 12.83
CA ARG A 145 4.87 -14.52 14.21
C ARG A 145 5.40 -13.57 15.28
N ARG A 146 6.32 -12.67 14.91
CA ARG A 146 6.90 -11.67 15.80
C ARG A 146 5.83 -10.71 16.33
N ASP A 147 5.96 -10.30 17.59
CA ASP A 147 5.16 -9.20 18.15
C ASP A 147 5.71 -7.85 17.68
N VAL A 148 4.81 -7.00 17.21
CA VAL A 148 5.04 -5.60 16.84
C VAL A 148 4.24 -4.72 17.77
N THR A 149 4.87 -3.65 18.26
CA THR A 149 4.18 -2.58 18.98
C THR A 149 4.15 -1.35 18.09
N THR A 150 2.95 -0.83 17.81
CA THR A 150 2.76 0.38 17.01
C THR A 150 2.99 1.63 17.84
N ASP A 151 3.21 2.77 17.18
CA ASP A 151 3.49 4.05 17.84
C ASP A 151 2.31 4.56 18.69
N ASP A 152 1.09 4.11 18.39
CA ASP A 152 -0.15 4.39 19.12
C ASP A 152 -0.47 3.32 20.20
N GLY A 153 0.48 2.43 20.48
CA GLY A 153 0.45 1.53 21.64
C GLY A 153 -0.27 0.20 21.42
N TRP A 154 -0.59 -0.19 20.17
CA TRP A 154 -1.20 -1.48 19.88
C TRP A 154 -0.13 -2.55 19.80
N ARG A 155 -0.42 -3.74 20.33
CA ARG A 155 0.44 -4.92 20.19
C ARG A 155 -0.26 -5.94 19.30
N LEU A 156 0.38 -6.30 18.20
CA LEU A 156 -0.14 -7.25 17.23
C LEU A 156 0.98 -8.09 16.60
N LYS A 157 0.60 -9.13 15.87
CA LYS A 157 1.56 -9.93 15.11
C LYS A 157 2.00 -9.21 13.85
N ALA A 158 3.26 -9.34 13.47
CA ALA A 158 3.79 -8.76 12.24
C ALA A 158 2.99 -9.18 11.00
N ALA A 159 2.44 -10.40 10.97
CA ALA A 159 1.53 -10.87 9.93
C ALA A 159 0.35 -9.90 9.65
N LEU A 160 -0.21 -9.26 10.67
CA LEU A 160 -1.28 -8.27 10.50
C LEU A 160 -0.76 -6.97 9.88
N VAL A 161 0.46 -6.55 10.22
CA VAL A 161 1.12 -5.40 9.58
C VAL A 161 1.44 -5.70 8.11
N MET A 162 1.83 -6.94 7.81
CA MET A 162 2.09 -7.40 6.44
C MET A 162 0.81 -7.40 5.59
N ALA A 163 -0.29 -7.94 6.13
CA ALA A 163 -1.60 -7.88 5.47
C ALA A 163 -2.03 -6.42 5.24
N GLN A 164 -1.88 -5.56 6.24
CA GLN A 164 -2.17 -4.13 6.12
C GLN A 164 -1.35 -3.46 5.01
N ALA A 165 -0.07 -3.82 4.85
CA ALA A 165 0.78 -3.25 3.81
C ALA A 165 0.26 -3.58 2.40
N VAL A 166 -0.27 -4.79 2.19
CA VAL A 166 -0.91 -5.20 0.94
C VAL A 166 -2.22 -4.44 0.72
N HIS A 167 -3.14 -4.50 1.70
CA HIS A 167 -4.46 -3.84 1.57
C HIS A 167 -4.35 -2.33 1.37
N HIS A 168 -3.50 -1.66 2.15
CA HIS A 168 -3.30 -0.22 2.04
C HIS A 168 -2.77 0.17 0.65
N ALA A 169 -1.91 -0.65 0.04
CA ALA A 169 -1.41 -0.38 -1.30
C ALA A 169 -2.52 -0.51 -2.36
N ASP A 170 -3.42 -1.50 -2.25
CA ASP A 170 -4.58 -1.64 -3.13
C ASP A 170 -5.54 -0.44 -3.02
N ASP A 171 -5.89 -0.05 -1.80
CA ASP A 171 -6.81 1.06 -1.54
C ASP A 171 -6.30 2.37 -2.18
N HIS A 172 -5.02 2.69 -1.95
CA HIS A 172 -4.44 3.93 -2.46
C HIS A 172 -4.11 3.88 -3.96
N ARG A 173 -3.83 2.71 -4.55
CA ARG A 173 -3.78 2.57 -6.02
C ARG A 173 -5.15 2.86 -6.63
N THR A 174 -6.23 2.37 -6.00
CA THR A 174 -7.60 2.64 -6.45
C THR A 174 -7.93 4.14 -6.42
N HIS A 175 -7.44 4.89 -5.42
CA HIS A 175 -7.56 6.35 -5.42
C HIS A 175 -6.90 7.00 -6.64
N VAL A 176 -5.67 6.62 -6.98
CA VAL A 176 -4.98 7.15 -8.16
C VAL A 176 -5.74 6.80 -9.45
N MET A 177 -6.16 5.54 -9.61
CA MET A 177 -6.97 5.10 -10.75
C MET A 177 -8.30 5.87 -10.85
N SER A 178 -8.92 6.19 -9.72
CA SER A 178 -10.15 7.00 -9.68
C SER A 178 -9.91 8.43 -10.16
N VAL A 179 -8.81 9.06 -9.76
CA VAL A 179 -8.44 10.40 -10.25
C VAL A 179 -8.15 10.35 -11.75
N LEU A 180 -7.38 9.37 -12.23
CA LEU A 180 -7.11 9.21 -13.68
C LEU A 180 -8.42 9.07 -14.47
N GLY A 181 -9.32 8.20 -14.03
CA GLY A 181 -10.62 7.99 -14.67
C GLY A 181 -11.51 9.23 -14.67
N ALA A 182 -11.51 10.03 -13.59
CA ALA A 182 -12.23 11.30 -13.53
C ALA A 182 -11.73 12.33 -14.56
N HIS A 183 -10.49 12.18 -15.03
CA HIS A 183 -9.88 12.97 -16.08
C HIS A 183 -9.87 12.28 -17.45
N ALA A 184 -10.69 11.22 -17.62
CA ALA A 184 -10.81 10.43 -18.84
C ALA A 184 -9.48 9.82 -19.33
N ILE A 185 -8.57 9.50 -18.39
CA ILE A 185 -7.32 8.79 -18.65
C ILE A 185 -7.51 7.35 -18.19
N GLU A 186 -7.39 6.42 -19.12
CA GLU A 186 -7.36 4.99 -18.82
C GLU A 186 -6.03 4.65 -18.17
N GLY A 187 -6.07 4.17 -16.92
CA GLY A 187 -4.89 3.74 -16.19
C GLY A 187 -4.42 2.35 -16.63
N PRO A 188 -3.24 1.90 -16.17
CA PRO A 188 -2.71 0.59 -16.53
C PRO A 188 -3.52 -0.54 -15.89
N ASP A 189 -3.62 -1.68 -16.59
CA ASP A 189 -4.16 -2.91 -16.02
C ASP A 189 -3.16 -3.49 -15.01
N ILE A 190 -3.56 -3.45 -13.73
CA ILE A 190 -2.68 -3.77 -12.60
C ILE A 190 -3.29 -4.81 -11.65
N ASP A 191 -4.23 -5.60 -12.15
CA ASP A 191 -4.80 -6.71 -11.37
C ASP A 191 -3.81 -7.89 -11.25
N VAL A 192 -4.17 -8.86 -10.42
CA VAL A 192 -3.32 -10.03 -10.14
C VAL A 192 -3.18 -10.97 -11.34
N TRP A 193 -4.15 -10.98 -12.27
CA TRP A 193 -4.10 -11.79 -13.48
C TRP A 193 -3.11 -11.20 -14.48
N CYS A 194 -3.14 -9.87 -14.65
CA CYS A 194 -2.17 -9.13 -15.45
C CYS A 194 -0.75 -9.28 -14.87
N TYR A 195 -0.60 -9.26 -13.55
CA TYR A 195 0.68 -9.57 -12.91
C TYR A 195 1.14 -11.00 -13.21
N ALA A 196 0.26 -11.99 -13.11
CA ALA A 196 0.59 -13.39 -13.39
C ALA A 196 1.03 -13.56 -14.85
N ASP A 197 0.32 -12.95 -15.80
CA ASP A 197 0.66 -12.98 -17.23
C ASP A 197 1.99 -12.27 -17.51
N ALA A 198 2.15 -11.04 -17.02
CA ALA A 198 3.36 -10.21 -17.20
C ALA A 198 4.62 -10.84 -16.61
N THR A 199 4.48 -11.78 -15.68
CA THR A 199 5.59 -12.47 -15.03
C THR A 199 5.74 -13.93 -15.45
N GLY A 200 5.06 -14.36 -16.51
CA GLY A 200 5.20 -15.69 -17.11
C GLY A 200 4.63 -16.82 -16.25
N ARG A 201 3.60 -16.54 -15.44
CA ARG A 201 2.92 -17.51 -14.58
C ARG A 201 1.60 -18.03 -15.18
N VAL A 202 1.21 -17.55 -16.36
CA VAL A 202 -0.02 -17.94 -17.05
C VAL A 202 0.34 -18.70 -18.32
N ASP A 203 -0.19 -19.93 -18.43
CA ASP A 203 -0.22 -20.67 -19.68
C ASP A 203 -1.56 -20.43 -20.39
N HIS A 204 -1.52 -19.86 -21.59
CA HIS A 204 -2.72 -19.64 -22.41
C HIS A 204 -3.10 -20.93 -23.13
N VAL A 205 -4.06 -21.67 -22.57
CA VAL A 205 -4.57 -22.91 -23.15
C VAL A 205 -5.79 -22.64 -24.05
N ALA A 206 -5.86 -23.33 -25.19
CA ALA A 206 -7.02 -23.25 -26.07
C ALA A 206 -8.28 -23.78 -25.36
N VAL A 207 -9.34 -22.98 -25.34
CA VAL A 207 -10.64 -23.40 -24.81
C VAL A 207 -11.35 -24.16 -25.92
N ALA A 208 -11.73 -25.42 -25.67
CA ALA A 208 -12.58 -26.16 -26.60
C ALA A 208 -13.96 -25.49 -26.66
N GLU A 209 -14.42 -25.17 -27.86
CA GLU A 209 -15.76 -24.61 -28.12
C GLU A 209 -16.89 -25.56 -27.70
#